data_AF-A0A948JCP1-F1
#
_entry.id   AF-A0A948JCP1-F1
#
_cell.length_a   1.000
_cell.length_b   1.000
_cell.length_c   1.000
_cell.angle_alpha   90.00
_cell.angle_beta   90.00
_cell.angle_gamma   90.00
#
_symmetry.space_group_name_H-M   'P 1'
#
loop_
_entity.id
_entity.type
_entity.pdbx_description
1 polymer ?
#
loop_
_entity_poly.entity_id
_entity_poly.type
_entity_poly.pdbx_seq_one_letter_code
_entity_poly.pdbx_strand_id
1 'polypeptide(L)' 'MNKSKLIKTKKDHKQALERLVMLIGMEPEFGSSEFAELDALAALIEIYEKEHFPMDKPDPIEAIKFRIEQQGLTV' A
#
# COMPACT_ATOMS: atom_id res chain seq x y z
N MET A 1 21.88 -0.84 13.73
CA MET A 1 21.05 0.37 13.52
C MET A 1 20.63 0.40 12.05
N ASN A 2 19.49 -0.18 11.72
CA ASN A 2 19.00 -0.21 10.35
C ASN A 2 18.44 1.18 10.01
N LYS A 3 19.12 1.89 9.11
CA LYS A 3 18.69 3.19 8.60
C LYS A 3 17.44 3.00 7.77
N SER A 4 16.26 3.09 8.39
CA SER A 4 14.98 3.23 7.70
C SER A 4 15.03 4.53 6.88
N LYS A 5 15.33 4.42 5.58
CA LYS A 5 15.25 5.55 4.66
C LYS A 5 13.79 5.94 4.52
N LEU A 6 13.49 7.20 4.82
CA LEU A 6 12.18 7.80 4.53
C LEU A 6 11.87 7.70 3.04
N ILE A 7 10.67 7.26 2.69
CA ILE A 7 10.18 7.21 1.32
C ILE A 7 9.64 8.60 0.97
N LYS A 8 10.32 9.32 0.07
CA LYS A 8 9.96 10.69 -0.31
C LYS A 8 9.65 10.86 -1.79
N THR A 9 10.11 9.93 -2.62
CA THR A 9 9.93 9.98 -4.06
C THR A 9 9.25 8.71 -4.56
N LYS A 10 8.63 8.77 -5.74
CA LYS A 10 8.07 7.60 -6.41
C LYS A 10 9.12 6.50 -6.65
N LYS A 11 10.37 6.89 -6.83
CA LYS A 11 11.49 5.96 -6.98
C LYS A 11 11.76 5.23 -5.66
N ASP A 12 11.80 5.94 -4.54
CA ASP A 12 11.99 5.33 -3.23
C ASP A 12 10.83 4.38 -2.90
N HIS A 13 9.60 4.77 -3.24
CA HIS A 13 8.40 3.95 -3.03
C HIS A 13 8.46 2.66 -3.84
N LYS A 14 8.83 2.74 -5.13
CA LYS A 14 9.04 1.54 -5.97
C LYS A 14 10.12 0.62 -5.40
N GLN A 15 11.26 1.17 -4.95
CA GLN A 15 12.33 0.37 -4.36
C GLN A 15 11.92 -0.28 -3.03
N ALA A 16 11.13 0.44 -2.22
CA ALA A 16 10.58 -0.09 -0.98
C ALA A 16 9.60 -1.23 -1.24
N LEU A 17 8.72 -1.09 -2.24
CA LEU A 17 7.81 -2.16 -2.67
C LEU A 17 8.56 -3.40 -3.16
N GLU A 18 9.56 -3.23 -4.02
CA GLU A 18 10.39 -4.35 -4.51
C GLU A 18 11.06 -5.09 -3.34
N ARG A 19 11.61 -4.34 -2.37
CA ARG A 19 12.22 -4.93 -1.17
C ARG A 19 11.20 -5.65 -0.28
N LEU A 20 10.02 -5.05 -0.08
CA LEU A 20 8.94 -5.65 0.68
C LEU A 20 8.52 -6.99 0.09
N VAL A 21 8.32 -7.06 -1.23
CA VAL A 21 7.96 -8.30 -1.95
C VAL A 21 9.05 -9.37 -1.80
N MET A 22 10.33 -8.97 -1.88
CA MET A 22 11.44 -9.91 -1.64
C MET A 22 11.41 -10.47 -0.21
N LEU A 23 11.19 -9.61 0.79
CA LEU A 23 11.12 -10.04 2.20
C LEU A 23 9.92 -10.96 2.45
N ILE A 24 8.75 -10.67 1.88
CA ILE A 24 7.58 -11.56 1.97
C ILE A 24 7.91 -12.94 1.39
N GLY A 25 8.56 -13.00 0.24
CA GLY A 25 8.96 -14.26 -0.39
C GLY A 25 10.05 -15.05 0.37
N MET A 26 10.72 -14.41 1.34
CA MET A 26 11.68 -15.09 2.22
C MET A 26 11.02 -15.70 3.46
N GLU A 27 9.74 -15.40 3.72
CA GLU A 27 8.99 -15.87 4.89
C GLU A 27 9.76 -15.71 6.22
N PRO A 28 10.23 -14.48 6.56
CA PRO A 28 11.09 -14.27 7.70
C PRO A 28 10.42 -14.65 9.01
N GLU A 29 11.16 -15.29 9.90
CA GLU A 29 10.68 -15.66 11.22
C GLU A 29 10.30 -14.43 12.04
N PHE A 30 9.24 -14.53 12.83
CA PHE A 30 8.83 -13.48 13.76
C PHE A 30 9.96 -13.14 14.73
N GLY A 31 10.28 -11.85 14.84
CA GLY A 31 11.37 -11.34 15.68
C GLY A 31 12.75 -11.37 15.04
N SER A 32 12.89 -11.87 13.80
CA SER A 32 14.11 -11.71 13.00
C SER A 32 14.34 -10.25 12.60
N SER A 33 15.57 -9.95 12.14
CA SER A 33 15.91 -8.61 11.65
C SER A 33 15.17 -8.29 10.36
N GLU A 34 14.95 -9.31 9.54
CA GLU A 34 14.23 -9.28 8.27
C GLU A 34 12.75 -9.02 8.49
N PHE A 35 12.15 -9.65 9.52
CA PHE A 35 10.77 -9.35 9.91
C PHE A 35 10.62 -7.91 10.40
N ALA A 36 11.56 -7.42 11.21
CA ALA A 36 11.57 -6.02 11.64
C ALA A 36 11.75 -5.04 10.47
N GLU A 37 12.53 -5.41 9.45
CA GLU A 37 12.66 -4.64 8.20
C GLU A 37 11.35 -4.63 7.41
N LEU A 38 10.70 -5.79 7.28
CA LEU A 38 9.42 -5.95 6.58
C LEU A 38 8.32 -5.08 7.21
N ASP A 39 8.18 -5.14 8.53
CA ASP A 39 7.19 -4.36 9.29
C ASP A 39 7.43 -2.85 9.14
N ALA A 40 8.69 -2.42 9.25
CA ALA A 40 9.06 -1.02 9.05
C ALA A 40 8.80 -0.53 7.61
N LEU A 41 9.12 -1.34 6.60
CA LEU A 41 8.86 -1.00 5.20
C LEU A 41 7.38 -0.89 4.91
N ALA A 42 6.56 -1.82 5.42
CA ALA A 42 5.10 -1.78 5.27
C ALA A 42 4.52 -0.47 5.82
N ALA A 43 4.92 -0.07 7.03
CA ALA A 43 4.47 1.17 7.65
C ALA A 43 4.89 2.42 6.85
N LEU A 44 6.13 2.46 6.34
CA LEU A 44 6.62 3.59 5.54
C LEU A 44 5.91 3.71 4.20
N ILE A 45 5.62 2.58 3.55
CA ILE A 45 4.89 2.55 2.27
C ILE A 45 3.47 3.07 2.50
N GLU A 46 2.78 2.62 3.55
CA GLU A 46 1.43 3.10 3.89
C GLU A 46 1.39 4.61 4.12
N ILE A 47 2.37 5.16 4.86
CA ILE A 47 2.47 6.61 5.09
C ILE A 47 2.62 7.35 3.76
N TYR A 48 3.54 6.91 2.90
CA TYR A 48 3.75 7.53 1.59
C TYR A 48 2.49 7.48 0.73
N GLU A 49 1.81 6.34 0.70
CA GLU A 49 0.61 6.14 -0.10
C GLU A 49 -0.57 6.96 0.41
N LYS A 50 -0.76 7.10 1.72
CA LYS A 50 -1.78 8.01 2.27
C LYS A 50 -1.59 9.45 1.84
N GLU A 51 -0.34 9.91 1.75
CA GLU A 51 -0.02 11.28 1.34
C GLU A 51 -0.11 11.48 -0.18
N HIS A 52 0.28 10.49 -0.99
CA HIS A 52 0.45 10.64 -2.45
C HIS A 52 -0.66 10.00 -3.29
N PHE A 53 -1.35 9.01 -2.73
CA PHE A 53 -2.47 8.29 -3.32
C PHE A 53 -3.66 8.31 -2.35
N PRO A 54 -4.20 9.49 -2.03
CA PRO A 54 -5.39 9.56 -1.22
C PRO A 54 -6.48 8.70 -1.86
N MET A 55 -7.12 7.83 -1.07
CA MET A 55 -8.33 7.14 -1.51
C MET A 55 -9.40 8.22 -1.72
N ASP A 56 -9.56 8.64 -2.98
CA ASP A 56 -10.72 9.44 -3.35
C ASP A 56 -11.97 8.64 -3.01
N LYS A 57 -12.93 9.31 -2.36
CA LYS A 57 -14.26 8.72 -2.19
C LYS A 57 -14.75 8.36 -3.59
N PRO A 58 -15.37 7.18 -3.78
CA PRO A 58 -15.96 6.84 -5.07
C PRO A 58 -16.84 8.01 -5.50
N ASP A 59 -16.70 8.45 -6.76
CA ASP A 59 -17.50 9.55 -7.29
C ASP A 59 -18.97 9.24 -6.95
N PRO A 60 -19.71 10.16 -6.30
CA PRO A 60 -21.09 9.90 -5.92
C PRO A 60 -21.96 9.40 -7.08
N ILE A 61 -21.69 9.84 -8.32
CA ILE A 61 -22.35 9.36 -9.53
C ILE A 61 -21.97 7.91 -9.82
N GLU A 62 -20.68 7.55 -9.76
CA GLU A 62 -20.23 6.16 -9.94
C GLU A 62 -20.76 5.24 -8.83
N ALA A 63 -20.84 5.71 -7.59
CA ALA A 63 -21.45 4.98 -6.47
C ALA A 63 -22.96 4.74 -6.69
N ILE A 64 -23.67 5.71 -7.26
CA ILE A 64 -25.09 5.56 -7.64
C ILE A 64 -25.23 4.58 -8.81
N LYS A 65 -24.42 4.71 -9.87
CA LYS A 65 -24.42 3.78 -11.02
C LYS A 65 -24.13 2.35 -10.57
N PHE A 66 -23.13 2.14 -9.71
CA PHE A 66 -22.85 0.85 -9.11
C PHE A 66 -24.07 0.28 -8.38
N ARG A 67 -24.80 1.11 -7.63
CA ARG A 67 -26.00 0.67 -6.90
C ARG A 67 -27.18 0.38 -7.83
N ILE A 68 -27.31 1.12 -8.93
CA ILE A 68 -28.29 0.90 -10.01
C ILE A 68 -28.00 -0.44 -10.71
N GLU A 69 -26.74 -0.72 -11.05
CA GLU A 69 -26.28 -1.97 -11.66
C GLU A 69 -26.51 -3.17 -10.73
N GLN A 70 -26.16 -3.04 -9.44
CA GLN A 70 -26.42 -4.07 -8.41
C GLN A 70 -27.92 -4.38 -8.23
N GLN A 71 -28.80 -3.42 -8.51
CA GLN A 71 -30.25 -3.58 -8.42
C GLN A 71 -30.88 -4.08 -9.73
N GLY A 72 -30.09 -4.32 -10.78
CA GLY A 72 -30.60 -4.71 -12.10
C GLY A 72 -31.46 -3.62 -12.76
N LEU A 73 -31.32 -2.37 -12.31
CA LEU A 73 -32.06 -1.22 -12.84
C LEU A 73 -31.30 -0.68 -14.06
N THR A 74 -31.19 -1.44 -15.13
CA THR A 74 -30.59 -0.94 -16.37
C THR A 74 -31.43 0.21 -16.93
N VAL A 75 -30.80 1.35 -17.25
CA VAL A 75 -31.33 2.31 -18.24
C VAL A 75 -30.97 1.87 -19.65
#